data_AF-Q2UCE4-F1
#
_entry.id   AF-Q2UCE4-F1
#
_cell.length_a   1.000
_cell.length_b   1.000
_cell.length_c   1.000
_cell.angle_alpha   90.00
_cell.angle_beta   90.00
_cell.angle_gamma   90.00
#
_symmetry.space_group_name_H-M   'P 1'
#
loop_
_entity.id
_entity.type
_entity.pdbx_description
1 polymer ?
#
loop_
_entity_poly.entity_id
_entity_poly.type
_entity_poly.pdbx_seq_one_letter_code
_entity_poly.pdbx_strand_id
1 'polypeptide(L)'
;MATITEVRTDALVPTDLVLKTGQIKIESEEISTRDLSDIPLPPPSKRPTEVLSVDKGTPDSHVPRDPRLIRLTGVHPFNVEPPLTDLYKEGCLHRLSCLSP
;
A
#
# COMPACT_ATOMS: atom_id res chain seq x y z
N MET A 1 -4.40 33.89 37.71
CA MET A 1 -3.06 33.41 38.09
C MET A 1 -3.08 31.90 37.86
N ALA A 2 -2.62 31.42 36.71
CA ALA A 2 -2.70 30.00 36.35
C ALA A 2 -1.38 29.31 36.72
N THR A 3 -1.46 28.30 37.58
CA THR A 3 -0.31 27.51 38.05
C THR A 3 -0.11 26.33 37.11
N ILE A 4 1.08 26.22 36.50
CA ILE A 4 1.46 25.13 35.61
C ILE A 4 2.28 24.13 36.44
N THR A 5 1.80 22.90 36.56
CA THR A 5 2.52 21.77 37.16
C THR A 5 3.28 21.02 36.06
N GLU A 6 4.60 20.91 36.19
CA GLU A 6 5.43 20.12 35.28
C GLU A 6 5.45 18.64 35.72
N VAL A 7 5.20 17.73 34.78
CA VAL A 7 5.33 16.28 34.96
C VAL A 7 6.66 15.84 34.34
N ARG A 8 7.55 15.31 35.19
CA ARG A 8 8.85 14.78 34.79
C ARG A 8 8.68 13.38 34.19
N THR A 9 9.10 13.20 32.93
CA THR A 9 9.22 11.89 32.28
C THR A 9 10.69 11.48 32.24
N ASP A 10 11.05 10.41 32.95
CA ASP A 10 12.38 9.78 32.80
C ASP A 10 12.34 8.82 31.60
N ALA A 11 13.32 8.95 30.69
CA ALA A 11 13.45 8.13 29.51
C ALA A 11 13.94 6.72 29.89
N LEU A 12 13.09 5.70 29.69
CA LEU A 12 13.51 4.31 29.79
C LEU A 12 14.31 3.94 28.54
N VAL A 13 15.61 3.75 28.74
CA VAL A 13 16.55 3.18 27.77
C VAL A 13 16.01 1.81 27.31
N PRO A 14 15.92 1.54 25.99
CA PRO A 14 15.55 0.22 25.52
C PRO A 14 16.74 -0.72 25.72
N THR A 15 16.82 -1.35 26.89
CA THR A 15 17.68 -2.51 27.10
C THR A 15 17.04 -3.72 26.41
N ASP A 16 17.61 -4.07 25.26
CA ASP A 16 17.70 -5.40 24.68
C ASP A 16 16.41 -6.23 24.66
N LEU A 17 15.57 -5.99 23.64
CA LEU A 17 14.66 -7.02 23.14
C LEU A 17 15.50 -8.13 22.50
N VAL A 18 15.98 -9.07 23.34
CA VAL A 18 16.57 -10.33 22.90
C VAL A 18 15.47 -11.14 22.22
N LEU A 19 15.35 -10.97 20.91
CA LEU A 19 14.65 -11.89 20.02
C LEU A 19 15.37 -13.23 20.13
N LYS A 20 14.84 -14.10 20.99
CA LYS A 20 15.25 -15.50 21.07
C LYS A 20 14.89 -16.11 19.71
N THR A 21 15.87 -16.23 18.84
CA THR A 21 15.81 -16.99 17.58
C THR A 21 15.47 -18.44 17.92
N GLY A 22 14.17 -18.72 18.02
CA GLY A 22 13.64 -20.06 17.85
C GLY A 22 13.94 -20.44 16.42
N GLN A 23 14.77 -21.46 16.22
CA GLN A 23 15.04 -22.03 14.92
C GLN A 23 13.72 -22.54 14.35
N ILE A 24 13.09 -21.75 13.47
CA ILE A 24 12.00 -22.21 12.64
C ILE A 24 12.65 -23.18 11.66
N LYS A 25 12.54 -24.48 11.96
CA LYS A 25 12.90 -25.55 11.04
C LYS A 25 11.85 -25.54 9.93
N ILE A 26 12.15 -24.81 8.86
CA ILE A 26 11.38 -24.89 7.63
C ILE A 26 11.73 -26.24 7.01
N GLU A 27 10.87 -27.23 7.23
CA GLU A 27 10.89 -28.45 6.43
C GLU A 27 10.33 -28.07 5.07
N SER A 28 11.24 -27.79 4.14
CA SER A 28 10.95 -27.57 2.73
C SER A 28 10.49 -28.90 2.14
N GLU A 29 9.23 -29.27 2.33
CA GLU A 29 8.63 -30.28 1.47
C GLU A 29 8.67 -29.74 0.03
N GLU A 30 9.41 -30.42 -0.84
CA GLU A 30 9.49 -30.10 -2.27
C GLU A 30 8.13 -30.35 -2.91
N ILE A 31 7.28 -29.33 -2.87
CA ILE A 31 6.05 -29.30 -3.67
C ILE A 31 6.50 -29.30 -5.13
N SER A 32 6.26 -30.40 -5.83
CA SER A 32 6.60 -30.58 -7.25
C SER A 32 6.09 -29.39 -8.07
N THR A 33 7.00 -28.63 -8.66
CA THR A 33 6.78 -27.39 -9.44
C THR A 33 5.79 -27.53 -10.61
N ARG A 34 5.39 -28.76 -10.94
CA ARG A 34 4.43 -29.08 -11.99
C ARG A 34 3.03 -28.52 -11.72
N ASP A 35 2.62 -28.43 -10.45
CA ASP A 35 1.23 -28.09 -10.08
C ASP A 35 0.94 -26.57 -10.08
N LEU A 36 1.97 -25.72 -10.19
CA LEU A 36 1.80 -24.26 -10.25
C LEU A 36 1.64 -23.72 -11.69
N SER A 37 1.88 -24.55 -12.69
CA SER A 37 1.90 -24.14 -14.11
C SER A 37 0.51 -23.97 -14.72
N ASP A 38 -0.52 -24.55 -14.09
CA ASP A 38 -1.90 -24.55 -14.58
C ASP A 38 -2.77 -23.41 -14.01
N ILE A 39 -2.19 -22.51 -13.22
CA ILE A 39 -2.92 -21.36 -12.68
C ILE A 39 -2.95 -20.26 -13.75
N PRO A 40 -4.14 -19.86 -14.27
CA PRO A 40 -4.22 -18.77 -15.24
C PRO A 40 -3.72 -17.48 -14.60
N LEU A 41 -2.65 -16.92 -15.18
CA LEU A 41 -2.11 -15.64 -14.72
C LEU A 41 -3.14 -14.53 -14.89
N PRO A 42 -3.21 -13.57 -13.94
CA PRO A 42 -4.05 -12.41 -14.12
C PRO A 42 -3.60 -11.60 -15.34
N PRO A 43 -4.52 -10.86 -15.97
CA PRO A 43 -4.16 -9.98 -17.07
C PRO A 43 -3.07 -8.98 -16.65
N PRO A 44 -2.12 -8.66 -17.55
CA PRO A 44 -1.03 -7.75 -17.24
C PRO A 44 -1.56 -6.34 -16.95
N SER A 45 -1.32 -5.85 -15.73
CA SER A 45 -1.74 -4.51 -15.30
C SER A 45 -0.71 -3.44 -15.68
N LYS A 46 -1.17 -2.26 -16.09
CA LYS A 46 -0.31 -1.08 -16.27
C LYS A 46 -0.19 -0.30 -14.96
N ARG A 47 1.03 0.01 -14.53
CA ARG A 47 1.29 0.87 -13.37
C ARG A 47 1.48 2.31 -13.82
N PRO A 48 0.74 3.28 -13.27
CA PRO A 48 1.03 4.69 -13.49
C PRO A 48 2.41 5.01 -12.90
N THR A 49 3.28 5.62 -13.69
CA THR A 49 4.61 6.07 -13.24
C THR A 49 4.67 7.59 -13.06
N GLU A 50 3.72 8.32 -13.65
CA GLU A 50 3.72 9.78 -13.68
C GLU A 50 2.78 10.36 -12.61
N VAL A 51 3.26 11.40 -11.93
CA VAL A 51 2.44 12.24 -11.04
C VAL A 51 1.78 13.32 -11.87
N LEU A 52 0.44 13.39 -11.81
CA LEU A 52 -0.34 14.40 -12.53
C LEU A 52 0.03 15.81 -12.03
N SER A 53 0.08 16.77 -12.95
CA SER A 53 0.41 18.18 -12.64
C SER A 53 -0.53 18.81 -11.61
N VAL A 54 -1.79 18.36 -11.58
CA VAL A 54 -2.85 18.81 -10.66
C VAL A 54 -2.54 18.44 -9.20
N ASP A 55 -1.84 17.32 -8.99
CA ASP A 55 -1.58 16.78 -7.66
C ASP A 55 -0.25 17.29 -7.05
N LYS A 56 0.59 18.00 -7.83
CA LYS A 56 1.87 18.54 -7.35
C LYS A 56 1.74 19.55 -6.21
N GLY A 57 0.60 20.23 -6.10
CA GLY A 57 0.32 21.19 -5.03
C GLY A 57 -0.25 20.57 -3.74
N THR A 58 -0.44 19.24 -3.72
CA THR A 58 -1.05 18.53 -2.58
C THR A 58 0.00 17.79 -1.76
N PRO A 59 -0.27 17.52 -0.47
CA PRO A 59 0.63 16.67 0.35
C PRO A 59 0.84 15.29 -0.28
N ASP A 60 -0.11 14.82 -1.09
CA ASP A 60 -0.07 13.56 -1.82
C ASP A 60 0.68 13.66 -3.17
N SER A 61 1.60 14.61 -3.31
CA SER A 61 2.35 14.89 -4.56
C SER A 61 3.33 13.78 -4.96
N HIS A 62 3.61 12.82 -4.08
CA HIS A 62 4.45 11.67 -4.38
C HIS A 62 3.68 10.48 -4.96
N VAL A 63 2.35 10.51 -4.96
CA VAL A 63 1.52 9.38 -5.41
C VAL A 63 1.28 9.48 -6.92
N PRO A 64 1.85 8.57 -7.74
CA PRO A 64 1.54 8.50 -9.16
C PRO A 64 0.09 8.02 -9.33
N ARG A 65 -0.65 8.67 -10.23
CA ARG A 65 -2.10 8.48 -10.37
C ARG A 65 -2.48 8.18 -11.80
N ASP A 66 -3.50 7.35 -11.97
CA ASP A 66 -4.10 7.15 -13.28
C ASP A 66 -5.07 8.32 -13.58
N PRO A 67 -4.88 9.07 -14.68
CA PRO A 67 -5.76 10.17 -15.06
C PRO A 67 -7.19 9.73 -15.40
N ARG A 68 -7.45 8.43 -15.57
CA ARG A 68 -8.77 7.89 -15.85
C ARG A 68 -9.67 7.79 -14.62
N LEU A 69 -9.10 7.87 -13.42
CA LEU A 69 -9.83 7.76 -12.17
C LEU A 69 -10.68 9.02 -11.92
N ILE A 70 -11.93 8.79 -11.50
CA ILE A 70 -12.91 9.84 -11.26
C ILE A 70 -12.72 10.37 -9.84
N ARG A 71 -12.56 11.69 -9.69
CA ARG A 71 -12.35 12.36 -8.39
C ARG A 71 -13.66 12.76 -7.75
N LEU A 72 -13.95 12.24 -6.56
CA LEU A 72 -15.19 12.53 -5.83
C LEU A 72 -15.10 13.77 -4.94
N THR A 73 -13.89 14.07 -4.44
CA THR A 73 -13.62 15.11 -3.44
C THR A 73 -12.75 16.26 -3.97
N GLY A 74 -12.55 16.35 -5.28
CA GLY A 74 -11.61 17.31 -5.88
C GLY A 74 -10.16 16.84 -5.77
N VAL A 75 -9.20 17.76 -5.53
CA VAL A 75 -7.77 17.42 -5.56
C VAL A 75 -7.30 16.72 -4.28
N HIS A 76 -7.71 17.17 -3.11
CA HIS A 76 -7.35 16.53 -1.85
C HIS A 76 -8.49 16.74 -0.84
N PRO A 77 -8.90 15.71 -0.05
CA PRO A 77 -8.33 14.36 0.08
C PRO A 77 -8.51 13.45 -1.13
N PHE A 78 -7.65 12.44 -1.29
CA PHE A 78 -7.63 11.57 -2.48
C PHE A 78 -8.69 10.45 -2.41
N ASN A 79 -9.94 10.80 -2.71
CA ASN A 79 -11.04 9.84 -2.86
C ASN A 79 -11.41 9.73 -4.34
N VAL A 80 -11.10 8.57 -4.94
CA VAL A 80 -11.31 8.31 -6.37
C VAL A 80 -11.95 6.96 -6.60
N GLU A 81 -12.71 6.85 -7.68
CA GLU A 81 -13.28 5.60 -8.17
C GLU A 81 -12.91 5.34 -9.63
N PRO A 82 -12.69 4.06 -10.02
CA PRO A 82 -12.50 3.69 -11.41
C PRO A 82 -13.82 3.75 -12.20
N PRO A 83 -13.77 4.00 -13.52
CA PRO A 83 -14.96 3.88 -14.37
C PRO A 83 -15.55 2.47 -14.33
N LEU A 84 -16.88 2.36 -14.24
CA LEU A 84 -17.59 1.08 -14.14
C LEU A 84 -17.23 0.08 -15.26
N THR A 85 -17.00 0.60 -16.48
CA THR A 85 -16.61 -0.21 -17.63
C THR A 85 -15.25 -0.86 -17.45
N ASP A 86 -14.29 -0.15 -16.87
CA ASP A 86 -12.94 -0.69 -16.62
C ASP A 86 -12.96 -1.64 -15.42
N LEU A 87 -13.70 -1.29 -14.36
CA LEU A 87 -13.95 -2.16 -13.21
C LEU A 87 -14.53 -3.52 -13.62
N TYR A 88 -15.53 -3.53 -14.51
CA TYR A 88 -16.14 -4.77 -14.97
C TYR A 88 -15.19 -5.62 -15.86
N LYS A 89 -14.30 -4.97 -16.61
CA LYS A 89 -13.35 -5.67 -17.50
C LYS A 89 -12.20 -6.34 -16.74
N GLU A 90 -11.78 -5.80 -15.60
CA GLU A 90 -10.70 -6.38 -14.80
C GLU A 90 -11.11 -7.66 -14.03
N GLY A 91 -12.42 -7.93 -13.95
CA GLY A 91 -12.94 -9.15 -13.31
C GLY A 91 -12.75 -9.13 -11.79
N CYS A 92 -12.69 -10.31 -11.17
CA CYS A 92 -12.67 -10.48 -9.70
C CYS A 92 -11.41 -9.91 -9.01
N LEU A 93 -10.31 -9.70 -9.75
CA LEU A 93 -9.05 -9.19 -9.21
C LEU A 93 -8.85 -7.73 -9.60
N HIS A 94 -9.40 -6.83 -8.79
CA HIS A 94 -9.17 -5.40 -8.96
C HIS A 94 -7.83 -5.00 -8.33
N ARG A 95 -6.91 -4.46 -9.13
CA ARG A 95 -5.60 -4.02 -8.63
C ARG A 95 -5.69 -2.56 -8.16
N LEU A 96 -5.32 -2.29 -6.91
CA LEU A 96 -5.07 -0.94 -6.42
C LEU A 96 -3.84 -0.36 -7.14
N SER A 97 -4.05 0.42 -8.19
CA SER A 97 -2.99 1.10 -8.95
C SER A 97 -2.20 2.14 -8.13
N CYS A 98 -2.70 2.48 -6.94
CA CYS A 98 -2.16 3.53 -6.07
C CYS A 98 -1.17 3.04 -5.01
N LEU A 99 -1.00 1.72 -4.82
CA LEU A 99 -0.17 1.15 -3.77
C LEU A 99 1.19 0.71 -4.34
N SER A 100 2.17 1.61 -4.30
CA SER A 100 3.59 1.27 -4.43
C SER A 100 4.15 0.80 -3.08
N PRO A 101 5.06 -0.19 -3.02
CA PRO A 101 5.87 -0.47 -1.84
C PRO A 101 6.86 0.67 -1.54
#